data_AF-A0A523CGR7-F1
#
_entry.id   AF-A0A523CGR7-F1
#
_cell.length_a   1.000
_cell.length_b   1.000
_cell.length_c   1.000
_cell.angle_alpha   90.00
_cell.angle_beta   90.00
_cell.angle_gamma   90.00
#
_symmetry.space_group_name_H-M   'P 1'
#
loop_
_entity.id
_entity.type
_entity.pdbx_description
1 polymer ?
#
loop_
_entity_poly.entity_id
_entity_poly.type
_entity_poly.pdbx_seq_one_letter_code
_entity_poly.pdbx_strand_id
1 'polypeptide(L)'
;MTLSSSSTYIYTYVIFAVVYLASSVAFVVNAVRVSTALSRAHELTSNPEERHIEQSSPAVGEVISHSQRLVDYTQLATLLPLVYVVGSMFLGSLILGGTSHTGVNLGWITLTIVATIACVAFVVLGLRESSKLNHLEDLRDATGRAADALQRIGLRLGVSAALLLLVAVFMTLNLYSILSGIEGLLGVQFLI
;
A
#
# COMPACT_ATOMS: atom_id res chain seq x y z
N MET A 1 15.45 9.06 33.42
CA MET A 1 16.08 8.41 32.25
C MET A 1 15.54 9.10 31.01
N THR A 2 16.28 10.08 30.50
CA THR A 2 15.98 10.73 29.22
C THR A 2 16.28 9.72 28.11
N LEU A 3 15.22 9.15 27.52
CA LEU A 3 15.33 8.36 26.29
C LEU A 3 16.15 9.19 25.29
N SER A 4 17.34 8.70 24.94
CA SER A 4 18.22 9.29 23.94
C SER A 4 17.40 9.56 22.67
N SER A 5 17.29 10.85 22.32
CA SER A 5 16.47 11.37 21.24
C SER A 5 16.65 10.54 19.96
N SER A 6 17.89 10.36 19.49
CA SER A 6 18.24 9.59 18.27
C SER A 6 17.78 8.13 18.25
N SER A 7 17.89 7.42 19.38
CA SER A 7 17.52 6.00 19.43
C SER A 7 16.02 5.79 19.21
N THR A 8 15.18 6.68 19.76
CA THR A 8 13.73 6.61 19.62
C THR A 8 13.30 6.83 18.17
N TYR A 9 13.97 7.72 17.43
CA TYR A 9 13.72 7.93 15.99
C TYR A 9 13.99 6.67 15.18
N ILE A 10 15.17 6.07 15.38
CA ILE A 10 15.57 4.88 14.63
C ILE A 10 14.59 3.75 14.90
N TYR A 11 14.26 3.47 16.17
CA TYR A 11 13.33 2.38 16.50
C TYR A 11 11.90 2.62 15.98
N THR A 12 11.38 3.83 16.06
CA THR A 12 10.02 4.11 15.57
C THR A 12 9.96 4.03 14.04
N TYR A 13 11.01 4.46 13.34
CA TYR A 13 11.14 4.24 11.89
C TYR A 13 11.17 2.75 11.55
N VAL A 14 11.97 1.95 12.28
CA VAL A 14 12.08 0.51 12.06
C VAL A 14 10.72 -0.17 12.26
N ILE A 15 9.98 0.19 13.31
CA ILE A 15 8.62 -0.33 13.56
C ILE A 15 7.70 0.01 12.38
N PHE A 16 7.66 1.28 11.97
CA PHE A 16 6.87 1.70 10.81
C PHE A 16 7.23 0.92 9.55
N ALA A 17 8.53 0.79 9.24
CA ALA A 17 9.00 0.10 8.05
C ALA A 17 8.61 -1.38 8.07
N VAL A 18 8.76 -2.06 9.20
CA VAL A 18 8.35 -3.48 9.35
C VAL A 18 6.84 -3.64 9.17
N VAL A 19 6.04 -2.77 9.81
CA VAL A 19 4.57 -2.79 9.67
C VAL A 19 4.17 -2.54 8.21
N TYR A 20 4.77 -1.55 7.55
CA TYR A 20 4.52 -1.23 6.15
C TYR A 20 4.90 -2.39 5.22
N LEU A 21 6.04 -3.05 5.44
CA LEU A 21 6.49 -4.17 4.60
C LEU A 21 5.56 -5.37 4.74
N ALA A 22 5.21 -5.77 5.97
CA ALA A 22 4.25 -6.85 6.21
C ALA A 22 2.89 -6.54 5.57
N SER A 23 2.44 -5.29 5.72
CA SER A 23 1.22 -4.76 5.11
C SER A 23 1.24 -4.85 3.58
N SER A 24 2.35 -4.44 2.97
CA SER A 24 2.54 -4.42 1.51
C SER A 24 2.53 -5.83 0.92
N VAL A 25 3.20 -6.78 1.57
CA VAL A 25 3.19 -8.20 1.13
C VAL A 25 1.77 -8.76 1.13
N ALA A 26 1.02 -8.55 2.22
CA ALA A 26 -0.37 -9.01 2.31
C ALA A 26 -1.24 -8.40 1.20
N PHE A 27 -1.05 -7.11 0.88
CA PHE A 27 -1.75 -6.44 -0.21
C PHE A 27 -1.39 -7.01 -1.58
N VAL A 28 -0.09 -7.14 -1.88
CA VAL A 28 0.38 -7.63 -3.17
C VAL A 28 -0.15 -9.04 -3.44
N VAL A 29 -0.09 -9.94 -2.45
CA VAL A 29 -0.60 -11.31 -2.61
C VAL A 29 -2.09 -11.31 -2.95
N ASN A 30 -2.91 -10.51 -2.27
CA ASN A 30 -4.34 -10.42 -2.55
C ASN A 30 -4.64 -9.74 -3.88
N ALA A 31 -3.96 -8.64 -4.20
CA ALA A 31 -4.11 -7.93 -5.46
C ALA A 31 -3.74 -8.79 -6.67
N VAL A 32 -2.64 -9.55 -6.58
CA VAL A 32 -2.24 -10.52 -7.62
C VAL A 32 -3.29 -11.62 -7.74
N ARG A 33 -3.77 -12.19 -6.63
CA ARG A 33 -4.81 -13.22 -6.65
C ARG A 33 -6.09 -12.74 -7.36
N VAL A 34 -6.56 -11.54 -7.01
CA VAL A 34 -7.75 -10.92 -7.63
C VAL A 34 -7.48 -10.60 -9.11
N SER A 35 -6.32 -10.05 -9.45
CA SER A 35 -5.93 -9.77 -10.83
C SER A 35 -5.93 -11.04 -11.70
N THR A 36 -5.35 -12.14 -11.20
CA THR A 36 -5.31 -13.42 -11.93
C THR A 36 -6.70 -14.06 -12.04
N ALA A 37 -7.55 -13.90 -11.03
CA ALA A 37 -8.94 -14.38 -11.09
C ALA A 37 -9.77 -13.60 -12.12
N LEU A 38 -9.65 -12.27 -12.15
CA LEU A 38 -10.31 -11.41 -13.15
C LEU A 38 -9.81 -11.70 -14.58
N SER A 39 -8.51 -11.95 -14.76
CA SER A 39 -7.95 -12.29 -16.07
C SER A 39 -8.47 -13.62 -16.60
N ARG A 40 -8.62 -14.64 -15.74
CA ARG A 40 -9.16 -15.97 -16.12
C ARG A 40 -10.65 -15.94 -16.42
N ALA A 41 -11.42 -15.09 -15.74
CA ALA A 41 -12.85 -14.92 -16.03
C ALA A 41 -13.08 -14.42 -17.48
N HIS A 42 -12.20 -13.56 -17.99
CA HIS A 42 -12.26 -13.08 -19.37
C HIS A 42 -11.94 -14.16 -20.41
N GLU A 43 -10.92 -15.01 -20.16
CA GLU A 43 -10.53 -16.10 -21.09
C GLU A 43 -11.66 -17.13 -21.31
N LEU A 44 -12.56 -17.30 -20.33
CA LEU A 44 -13.75 -18.14 -20.47
C LEU A 44 -14.85 -17.49 -21.31
N THR A 45 -14.82 -16.16 -21.46
CA THR A 45 -15.86 -15.37 -22.13
C THR A 45 -15.51 -15.06 -23.60
N SER A 46 -14.29 -15.38 -24.05
CA SER A 46 -13.82 -15.10 -25.42
C SER A 46 -14.40 -16.02 -26.49
N ASN A 47 -15.35 -16.91 -26.15
CA ASN A 47 -16.10 -17.67 -27.16
C ASN A 47 -17.10 -16.76 -27.87
N PRO A 48 -16.94 -16.52 -29.19
CA PRO A 48 -17.68 -15.48 -29.91
C PRO A 48 -19.18 -15.78 -30.09
N GLU A 49 -19.64 -17.02 -29.83
CA GLU A 49 -21.04 -17.42 -30.00
C GLU A 49 -21.99 -16.92 -28.88
N GLU A 50 -21.50 -16.45 -27.73
CA GLU A 50 -22.33 -16.02 -26.59
C GLU A 50 -22.49 -14.49 -26.45
N ARG A 51 -22.18 -13.71 -27.51
CA ARG A 51 -22.30 -12.24 -27.53
C ARG A 51 -23.73 -11.66 -27.52
N HIS A 52 -24.75 -12.42 -27.11
CA HIS A 52 -26.15 -12.04 -27.33
C HIS A 52 -27.03 -11.77 -26.12
N ILE A 53 -26.48 -11.61 -24.92
CA ILE A 53 -27.29 -11.17 -23.77
C ILE A 53 -26.58 -10.04 -23.03
N GLU A 54 -26.87 -8.80 -23.44
CA GLU A 54 -26.59 -7.58 -22.67
C GLU A 54 -27.51 -7.55 -21.42
N GLN A 55 -27.17 -8.31 -20.38
CA GLN A 55 -27.63 -8.01 -19.04
C GLN A 55 -26.40 -7.85 -18.16
N SER A 56 -25.94 -6.59 -18.02
CA SER A 56 -25.07 -6.19 -16.92
C SER A 56 -25.83 -6.46 -15.63
N SER A 57 -25.69 -7.66 -15.08
CA SER A 57 -26.22 -8.03 -13.77
C SER A 57 -25.71 -7.01 -12.74
N PRO A 58 -26.54 -6.51 -11.82
CA PRO A 58 -26.12 -5.54 -10.78
C PRO A 58 -24.88 -6.00 -10.00
N ALA A 59 -24.63 -7.31 -9.91
CA ALA A 59 -23.42 -7.90 -9.34
C ALA A 59 -22.12 -7.46 -10.03
N VAL A 60 -22.13 -7.25 -11.35
CA VAL A 60 -20.95 -6.83 -12.13
C VAL A 60 -20.54 -5.40 -11.80
N GLY A 61 -21.52 -4.50 -11.64
CA GLY A 61 -21.28 -3.10 -11.24
C GLY A 61 -20.67 -2.99 -9.84
N GLU A 62 -21.11 -3.85 -8.92
CA GLU A 62 -20.60 -3.91 -7.56
C GLU A 62 -19.15 -4.45 -7.53
N VAL A 63 -18.84 -5.50 -8.30
CA VAL A 63 -17.47 -6.02 -8.48
C VAL A 63 -16.55 -4.95 -9.07
N ILE A 64 -17.00 -4.20 -10.08
CA ILE A 64 -16.23 -3.10 -10.68
C ILE A 64 -15.94 -2.02 -9.62
N SER A 65 -16.93 -1.63 -8.82
CA SER A 65 -16.76 -0.62 -7.77
C SER A 65 -15.78 -1.08 -6.69
N HIS A 66 -15.91 -2.31 -6.21
CA HIS A 66 -14.99 -2.89 -5.22
C HIS A 66 -13.57 -3.02 -5.76
N SER A 67 -13.42 -3.40 -7.02
CA SER A 67 -12.11 -3.52 -7.66
C SER A 67 -11.44 -2.16 -7.87
N GLN A 68 -12.22 -1.12 -8.21
CA GLN A 68 -11.71 0.27 -8.27
C GLN A 68 -11.25 0.78 -6.89
N ARG A 69 -12.04 0.55 -5.83
CA ARG A 69 -11.65 0.90 -4.46
C ARG A 69 -10.38 0.18 -4.03
N LEU A 70 -10.22 -1.08 -4.41
CA LEU A 70 -9.01 -1.84 -4.13
C LEU A 70 -7.78 -1.24 -4.83
N VAL A 71 -7.93 -0.78 -6.08
CA VAL A 71 -6.89 -0.03 -6.80
C VAL A 71 -6.55 1.26 -6.06
N ASP A 72 -7.54 2.04 -5.65
CA ASP A 72 -7.34 3.31 -4.94
C ASP A 72 -6.60 3.10 -3.62
N TYR A 73 -6.98 2.09 -2.83
CA TYR A 73 -6.29 1.75 -1.59
C TYR A 73 -4.85 1.27 -1.83
N THR A 74 -4.61 0.52 -2.91
CA THR A 74 -3.26 0.08 -3.29
C THR A 74 -2.38 1.27 -3.68
N GLN A 75 -2.94 2.23 -4.43
CA GLN A 75 -2.23 3.46 -4.82
C GLN A 75 -1.94 4.35 -3.61
N LEU A 76 -2.90 4.53 -2.70
CA LEU A 76 -2.70 5.27 -1.46
C LEU A 76 -1.65 4.61 -0.56
N ALA A 77 -1.69 3.28 -0.43
CA ALA A 77 -0.67 2.53 0.31
C ALA A 77 0.73 2.71 -0.30
N THR A 78 0.83 2.80 -1.63
CA THR A 78 2.10 3.04 -2.34
C THR A 78 2.65 4.44 -2.07
N LEU A 79 1.78 5.46 -1.93
CA LEU A 79 2.19 6.85 -1.67
C LEU A 79 2.60 7.11 -0.22
N LEU A 80 2.03 6.37 0.72
CA LEU A 80 2.23 6.58 2.15
C LEU A 80 3.72 6.59 2.60
N PRO A 81 4.58 5.62 2.23
CA PRO A 81 5.99 5.65 2.61
C PRO A 81 6.75 6.81 1.96
N LEU A 82 6.38 7.22 0.74
CA LEU A 82 6.99 8.38 0.08
C LEU A 82 6.70 9.66 0.87
N VAL A 83 5.44 9.88 1.25
CA VAL A 83 5.03 11.01 2.08
C VAL A 83 5.74 10.97 3.44
N TYR A 84 5.85 9.79 4.05
CA TYR A 84 6.54 9.62 5.33
C TYR A 84 8.04 9.95 5.24
N VAL A 85 8.73 9.47 4.19
CA VAL A 85 10.16 9.75 3.99
C VAL A 85 10.39 11.24 3.72
N VAL A 86 9.60 11.86 2.82
CA VAL A 86 9.72 13.29 2.51
C VAL A 86 9.40 14.15 3.73
N GLY A 87 8.33 13.83 4.47
CA GLY A 87 7.96 14.52 5.70
C GLY A 87 9.06 14.39 6.76
N SER A 88 9.62 13.19 6.92
CA SER A 88 10.73 12.94 7.85
C SER A 88 12.00 13.72 7.47
N MET A 89 12.32 13.83 6.18
CA MET A 89 13.45 14.64 5.69
C MET A 89 13.24 16.14 5.97
N PHE A 90 12.02 16.65 5.77
CA PHE A 90 11.70 18.05 6.06
C PHE A 90 11.74 18.36 7.55
N LEU A 91 11.23 17.47 8.41
CA LEU A 91 11.35 17.63 9.86
C LEU A 91 12.82 17.54 10.29
N GLY A 92 13.60 16.64 9.68
CA GLY A 92 15.05 16.53 9.91
C GLY A 92 15.82 17.81 9.54
N SER A 93 15.46 18.47 8.44
CA SER A 93 16.13 19.73 8.05
C SER A 93 15.78 20.90 8.98
N LEU A 94 14.57 20.94 9.56
CA LEU A 94 14.17 21.92 10.56
C LEU A 94 14.95 21.78 11.88
N ILE A 95 15.37 20.56 12.23
CA ILE A 95 16.23 20.32 13.40
C ILE A 95 17.62 20.94 13.18
N LEU A 96 18.19 20.76 11.98
CA LEU A 96 19.47 21.37 11.61
C LEU A 96 19.40 22.90 11.50
N GLY A 97 18.21 23.46 11.26
CA GLY A 97 17.95 24.90 11.18
C GLY A 97 17.81 25.64 12.52
N GLY A 98 17.99 24.97 13.67
CA GLY A 98 18.00 25.60 14.99
C GLY A 98 16.61 25.86 15.61
N THR A 99 15.55 25.25 15.07
CA THR A 99 14.19 25.33 15.63
C THR A 99 14.06 24.52 16.92
N SER A 100 13.22 24.95 17.87
CA SER A 100 13.09 24.27 19.18
C SER A 100 12.79 22.77 19.03
N HIS A 101 13.67 21.93 19.59
CA HIS A 101 13.62 20.47 19.43
C HIS A 101 12.29 19.85 19.87
N THR A 102 11.62 20.40 20.89
CA THR A 102 10.38 19.82 21.43
C THR A 102 9.22 19.78 20.41
N GLY A 103 9.03 20.86 19.63
CA GLY A 103 7.94 20.94 18.65
C GLY A 103 8.16 20.01 17.45
N VAL A 104 9.40 19.93 16.97
CA VAL A 104 9.76 19.05 15.85
C VAL A 104 9.69 17.58 16.26
N ASN A 105 10.10 17.25 17.50
CA ASN A 105 10.01 15.90 18.03
C ASN A 105 8.56 15.42 18.15
N LEU A 106 7.67 16.27 18.67
CA LEU A 106 6.24 15.95 18.75
C LEU A 106 5.62 15.77 17.35
N GLY A 107 5.97 16.65 16.41
CA GLY A 107 5.54 16.55 15.02
C GLY A 107 5.95 15.24 14.36
N TRP A 108 7.19 14.80 14.60
CA TRP A 108 7.71 13.55 14.05
C TRP A 108 7.03 12.32 14.66
N ILE A 109 6.88 12.27 15.99
CA ILE A 109 6.17 11.17 16.66
C ILE A 109 4.74 11.06 16.13
N THR A 110 4.04 12.20 16.01
CA THR A 110 2.68 12.25 15.49
C THR A 110 2.61 11.75 14.05
N LEU A 111 3.55 12.19 13.19
CA LEU A 111 3.64 11.73 11.80
C LEU A 111 3.81 10.21 11.73
N THR A 112 4.72 9.64 12.53
CA THR A 112 5.01 8.20 12.52
C THR A 112 3.83 7.38 13.04
N ILE A 113 3.15 7.84 14.10
CA ILE A 113 1.94 7.19 14.61
C ILE A 113 0.84 7.21 13.54
N VAL A 114 0.58 8.36 12.94
CA VAL A 114 -0.45 8.51 11.89
C VAL A 114 -0.12 7.64 10.68
N ALA A 115 1.13 7.62 10.22
CA ALA A 115 1.56 6.79 9.10
C ALA A 115 1.42 5.29 9.41
N THR A 116 1.74 4.87 10.63
CA THR A 116 1.60 3.47 11.06
C THR A 116 0.13 3.07 11.13
N ILE A 117 -0.73 3.91 11.71
CA ILE A 117 -2.18 3.67 11.75
C ILE A 117 -2.76 3.63 10.33
N ALA A 118 -2.34 4.54 9.45
CA ALA A 118 -2.77 4.56 8.06
C ALA A 118 -2.36 3.27 7.31
N CYS A 119 -1.15 2.73 7.53
CA CYS A 119 -0.74 1.45 6.96
C CYS A 119 -1.73 0.34 7.33
N VAL A 120 -2.00 0.19 8.64
CA VAL A 120 -2.90 -0.85 9.15
C VAL A 120 -4.31 -0.64 8.61
N ALA A 121 -4.81 0.60 8.61
CA ALA A 121 -6.14 0.92 8.11
C ALA A 121 -6.28 0.58 6.62
N PHE A 122 -5.29 0.95 5.79
CA PHE A 122 -5.31 0.60 4.38
C PHE A 122 -5.30 -0.91 4.18
N VAL A 123 -4.48 -1.68 4.92
CA VAL A 123 -4.48 -3.15 4.83
C VAL A 123 -5.84 -3.72 5.17
N VAL A 124 -6.44 -3.29 6.28
CA VAL A 124 -7.75 -3.81 6.69
C VAL A 124 -8.80 -3.48 5.63
N LEU A 125 -8.80 -2.27 5.09
CA LEU A 125 -9.71 -1.88 4.01
C LEU A 125 -9.48 -2.69 2.73
N GLY A 126 -8.23 -2.88 2.33
CA GLY A 126 -7.86 -3.66 1.15
C GLY A 126 -8.23 -5.14 1.28
N LEU A 127 -7.95 -5.74 2.44
CA LEU A 127 -8.36 -7.12 2.75
C LEU A 127 -9.88 -7.26 2.76
N ARG A 128 -10.60 -6.29 3.32
CA ARG A 128 -12.06 -6.30 3.35
C ARG A 128 -12.65 -6.21 1.94
N GLU A 129 -12.14 -5.32 1.09
CA GLU A 129 -12.59 -5.22 -0.30
C GLU A 129 -12.19 -6.47 -1.10
N SER A 130 -10.98 -7.01 -0.90
CA SER A 130 -10.56 -8.28 -1.52
C SER A 130 -11.42 -9.46 -1.09
N SER A 131 -11.89 -9.51 0.16
CA SER A 131 -12.77 -10.58 0.65
C SER A 131 -14.16 -10.53 0.02
N LYS A 132 -14.66 -9.33 -0.31
CA LYS A 132 -15.94 -9.17 -1.03
C LYS A 132 -15.83 -9.66 -2.48
N LEU A 133 -14.62 -9.61 -3.04
CA LEU A 133 -14.28 -10.15 -4.35
C LEU A 133 -13.98 -11.67 -4.30
N ASN A 134 -14.38 -12.42 -3.27
CA ASN A 134 -14.23 -13.89 -3.28
C ASN A 134 -15.32 -14.62 -4.07
N HIS A 135 -16.45 -13.96 -4.37
CA HIS A 135 -17.55 -14.52 -5.14
C HIS A 135 -17.41 -14.24 -6.65
N LEU A 136 -16.18 -14.29 -7.18
CA LEU A 136 -15.91 -14.05 -8.61
C LEU A 136 -16.45 -15.18 -9.52
N GLU A 137 -16.90 -16.30 -8.96
CA GLU A 137 -17.59 -17.36 -9.73
C GLU A 137 -18.89 -16.88 -10.37
N ASP A 138 -19.56 -15.87 -9.78
CA ASP A 138 -20.77 -15.24 -10.34
C ASP A 138 -20.49 -14.33 -11.55
N LEU A 139 -19.21 -14.10 -11.90
CA LEU A 139 -18.81 -13.32 -13.07
C LEU A 139 -18.70 -14.15 -14.35
N ARG A 140 -19.00 -15.45 -14.27
CA ARG A 140 -18.96 -16.35 -15.43
C ARG A 140 -19.91 -15.91 -16.56
N ASP A 141 -20.95 -15.14 -16.22
CA ASP A 141 -21.94 -14.61 -17.17
C ASP A 141 -21.62 -13.17 -17.65
N ALA A 142 -20.52 -12.56 -17.20
CA ALA A 142 -20.19 -11.17 -17.52
C ALA A 142 -19.65 -11.06 -18.97
N THR A 143 -20.51 -10.71 -19.92
CA THR A 143 -20.16 -10.60 -21.35
C THR A 143 -20.00 -9.13 -21.82
N GLY A 144 -19.28 -8.94 -22.93
CA GLY A 144 -19.18 -7.64 -23.62
C GLY A 144 -18.41 -6.55 -22.86
N ARG A 145 -18.97 -5.32 -22.81
CA ARG A 145 -18.30 -4.14 -22.22
C ARG A 145 -17.92 -4.31 -20.74
N ALA A 146 -18.65 -5.15 -20.02
CA ALA A 146 -18.36 -5.50 -18.63
C ALA A 146 -17.04 -6.29 -18.49
N ALA A 147 -16.80 -7.26 -19.39
CA ALA A 147 -15.58 -8.06 -19.39
C ALA A 147 -14.35 -7.20 -19.71
N ASP A 148 -14.46 -6.28 -20.67
CA ASP A 148 -13.38 -5.33 -21.00
C ASP A 148 -13.06 -4.39 -19.83
N ALA A 149 -14.07 -3.94 -19.09
CA ALA A 149 -13.89 -3.11 -17.90
C ALA A 149 -13.19 -3.89 -16.78
N LEU A 150 -13.59 -5.13 -16.52
CA LEU A 150 -12.96 -6.02 -15.54
C LEU A 150 -11.50 -6.32 -15.89
N GLN A 151 -11.20 -6.57 -17.17
CA GLN A 151 -9.83 -6.79 -17.64
C GLN A 151 -8.95 -5.55 -17.43
N ARG A 152 -9.45 -4.36 -17.79
CA ARG A 152 -8.72 -3.10 -17.58
C ARG A 152 -8.46 -2.84 -16.10
N ILE A 153 -9.42 -3.16 -15.23
CA ILE A 153 -9.26 -3.02 -13.79
C ILE A 153 -8.27 -4.05 -13.25
N GLY A 154 -8.34 -5.31 -13.69
CA GLY A 154 -7.36 -6.35 -13.34
C GLY A 154 -5.94 -5.95 -13.72
N LEU A 155 -5.72 -5.47 -14.95
CA LEU A 155 -4.42 -4.95 -15.40
C LEU A 155 -3.94 -3.78 -14.52
N ARG A 156 -4.81 -2.81 -14.22
CA ARG A 156 -4.46 -1.66 -13.37
C ARG A 156 -4.14 -2.10 -11.93
N LEU A 157 -4.84 -3.10 -11.42
CA LEU A 157 -4.57 -3.70 -10.11
C LEU A 157 -3.21 -4.40 -10.10
N GLY A 158 -2.89 -5.18 -11.13
CA GLY A 158 -1.58 -5.82 -11.30
C GLY A 158 -0.44 -4.80 -11.39
N VAL A 159 -0.60 -3.73 -12.17
CA VAL A 159 0.38 -2.63 -12.25
C VAL A 159 0.53 -1.94 -10.89
N SER A 160 -0.57 -1.68 -10.19
CA SER A 160 -0.54 -1.05 -8.86
C SER A 160 0.14 -1.94 -7.82
N ALA A 161 -0.07 -3.25 -7.89
CA ALA A 161 0.63 -4.23 -7.04
C ALA A 161 2.13 -4.28 -7.34
N ALA A 162 2.53 -4.22 -8.61
CA ALA A 162 3.93 -4.15 -9.00
C ALA A 162 4.61 -2.87 -8.50
N LEU A 163 3.93 -1.72 -8.58
CA LEU A 163 4.40 -0.46 -8.02
C LEU A 163 4.54 -0.53 -6.49
N LEU A 164 3.54 -1.09 -5.80
CA LEU A 164 3.61 -1.30 -4.36
C LEU A 164 4.80 -2.18 -3.98
N LEU A 165 5.07 -3.24 -4.74
CA LEU A 165 6.22 -4.12 -4.54
C LEU A 165 7.55 -3.39 -4.78
N LEU A 166 7.64 -2.55 -5.82
CA LEU A 166 8.82 -1.71 -6.07
C LEU A 166 9.10 -0.78 -4.88
N VAL A 167 8.07 -0.13 -4.35
CA VAL A 167 8.20 0.73 -3.16
C VAL A 167 8.55 -0.08 -1.92
N ALA A 168 8.02 -1.30 -1.76
CA ALA A 168 8.41 -2.21 -0.68
C ALA A 168 9.89 -2.62 -0.76
N VAL A 169 10.41 -2.89 -1.96
CA VAL A 169 11.84 -3.15 -2.17
C VAL A 169 12.66 -1.92 -1.77
N PHE A 170 12.27 -0.72 -2.20
CA PHE A 170 12.93 0.53 -1.79
C PHE A 170 12.94 0.71 -0.27
N MET A 171 11.81 0.47 0.40
CA MET A 171 11.71 0.54 1.87
C MET A 171 12.58 -0.52 2.55
N THR A 172 12.69 -1.72 1.98
CA THR A 172 13.56 -2.78 2.49
C THR A 172 15.03 -2.39 2.39
N LEU A 173 15.47 -1.83 1.26
CA LEU A 173 16.84 -1.33 1.08
C LEU A 173 17.14 -0.17 2.04
N ASN A 174 16.19 0.74 2.25
CA ASN A 174 16.33 1.82 3.23
C ASN A 174 16.46 1.28 4.66
N LEU A 175 15.59 0.33 5.04
CA LEU A 175 15.64 -0.29 6.36
C LEU A 175 16.97 -1.02 6.57
N TYR A 176 17.44 -1.76 5.57
CA TYR A 176 18.73 -2.44 5.61
C TYR A 176 19.90 -1.45 5.75
N SER A 177 19.86 -0.33 5.04
CA SER A 177 20.86 0.74 5.17
C SER A 177 20.90 1.31 6.59
N ILE A 178 19.74 1.59 7.19
CA ILE A 178 19.64 2.11 8.57
C ILE A 178 20.11 1.07 9.60
N LEU A 179 19.73 -0.20 9.44
CA LEU A 179 20.14 -1.27 10.34
C LEU A 179 21.64 -1.57 10.25
N SER A 180 22.22 -1.57 9.04
CA SER A 180 23.65 -1.79 8.84
C SER A 180 24.51 -0.62 9.33
N GLY A 181 23.96 0.61 9.33
CA GLY A 181 24.60 1.80 9.89
C GLY A 181 24.27 2.10 11.36
N ILE A 182 23.57 1.19 12.07
CA ILE A 182 22.94 1.52 13.36
C ILE A 182 23.95 1.90 14.45
N GLU A 183 25.13 1.27 14.48
CA GLU A 183 26.18 1.59 15.46
C GLU A 183 26.75 2.99 15.22
N GLY A 184 26.94 3.38 13.96
CA GLY A 184 27.36 4.73 13.58
C GLY A 184 26.27 5.78 13.86
N LEU A 185 25.01 5.46 13.57
CA LEU A 185 23.87 6.35 13.77
C LEU A 185 23.52 6.56 15.26
N LEU A 186 23.73 5.54 16.10
CA LEU A 186 23.58 5.67 17.56
C LEU A 186 24.77 6.40 18.20
N GLY A 187 25.97 6.27 17.61
CA GLY A 187 27.18 6.98 18.04
C GLY A 187 27.17 8.47 17.70
N VAL A 188 26.52 8.87 16.61
CA VAL A 188 26.27 10.27 16.30
C VAL A 188 25.05 10.73 17.11
N GLN A 189 25.28 11.55 18.14
CA GLN A 189 24.24 12.28 18.86
C GLN A 189 23.56 13.30 17.91
N PHE A 190 22.80 12.81 16.93
CA PHE A 190 22.09 13.61 15.92
C PHE A 190 21.02 14.55 16.51
N LEU A 191 20.77 14.47 17.83
CA LEU A 191 19.89 15.34 18.59
C LEU A 191 20.41 15.52 20.03
N ILE A 192 21.55 16.19 20.18
CA ILE A 192 21.79 17.04 21.36
C ILE A 192 21.74 18.49 20.90
#